data_AF-A0A848W2J5-F1
#
_entry.id   AF-A0A848W2J5-F1
#
_cell.length_a   1.000
_cell.length_b   1.000
_cell.length_c   1.000
_cell.angle_alpha   90.00
_cell.angle_beta   90.00
_cell.angle_gamma   90.00
#
_symmetry.space_group_name_H-M   'P 1'
#
loop_
_entity.id
_entity.type
_entity.pdbx_description
1 polymer ?
#
loop_
_entity_poly.entity_id
_entity_poly.type
_entity_poly.pdbx_seq_one_letter_code
_entity_poly.pdbx_strand_id
1 'polypeptide(L)'
;TILTIRMEDAGAFKRNLYKSFMALARRVGPAILDGEAVGTWDRIKYDIGNVLVYGPVRNRAGMTNVRVAYTAGEAIGPEIFDFWRSLGINLKQLYGQTEASVFITQQPDNEVRADTVGVPSPGVELKIAESGEVFYRSPGVFVEYYKNAESTASTKDAEGWVATGDAGFIEEGSGHLRIIDRAKDVGKLANGALFAPKYVENKLKFFPDILEAVVHGAGREECTAFINIDLTAVGNWAERNNIAYASYQELAGHPQVLDTIQSHIEEVNQSLATDTMLSGCQIHRFLVLHKELDADDGELTRTRKVRRNIVGEKFSDLVSALYDGSKSVTTETEVTYEDGRKGSIKATLEIREANVAPVAPASREAAE
;
A
#
# COMPACT_ATOMS: atom_id res chain seq x y z
N THR A 1 0.17 12.74 4.17
CA THR A 1 1.32 13.53 3.69
C THR A 1 1.30 14.99 4.16
N ILE A 2 0.44 15.89 3.68
CA ILE A 2 0.50 17.35 4.03
C ILE A 2 0.36 17.65 5.53
N LEU A 3 -0.51 16.95 6.25
CA LEU A 3 -0.69 17.13 7.70
C LEU A 3 0.57 16.78 8.49
N THR A 4 1.23 15.68 8.13
CA THR A 4 2.46 15.19 8.77
C THR A 4 3.60 16.18 8.54
N ILE A 5 3.82 16.60 7.29
CA ILE A 5 4.86 17.57 6.91
C ILE A 5 4.71 18.86 7.73
N ARG A 6 3.51 19.45 7.76
CA ARG A 6 3.27 20.69 8.53
C ARG A 6 3.44 20.53 10.04
N MET A 7 3.24 19.33 10.57
CA MET A 7 3.40 19.07 12.00
C MET A 7 4.87 18.93 12.38
N GLU A 8 5.70 18.45 11.46
CA GLU A 8 7.14 18.44 11.65
C GLU A 8 7.73 19.86 11.69
N ASP A 9 7.13 20.80 10.95
CA ASP A 9 7.47 22.24 10.97
C ASP A 9 6.97 22.96 12.23
N ALA A 10 6.14 22.30 13.05
CA ALA A 10 5.59 22.90 14.25
C ALA A 10 6.65 22.99 15.36
N GLY A 11 6.56 24.04 16.19
CA GLY A 11 7.41 24.19 17.36
C GLY A 11 7.38 22.97 18.29
N ALA A 12 8.48 22.69 18.98
CA ALA A 12 8.71 21.46 19.75
C ALA A 12 7.56 21.10 20.70
N PHE A 13 6.93 22.09 21.35
CA PHE A 13 5.76 21.87 22.19
C PHE A 13 4.57 21.26 21.43
N LYS A 14 4.17 21.86 20.30
CA LYS A 14 3.05 21.36 19.47
C LYS A 14 3.36 19.98 18.91
N ARG A 15 4.61 19.76 18.49
CA ARG A 15 5.07 18.46 17.97
C ARG A 15 5.00 17.36 19.04
N ASN A 16 5.45 17.64 20.26
CA ASN A 16 5.38 16.68 21.37
C ASN A 16 3.95 16.41 21.81
N LEU A 17 3.10 17.45 21.83
CA LEU A 17 1.68 17.33 22.10
C LEU A 17 1.00 16.42 21.07
N TYR A 18 1.24 16.68 19.78
CA TYR A 18 0.74 15.86 18.68
C TYR A 18 1.21 14.42 18.80
N LYS A 19 2.52 14.17 18.95
CA LYS A 19 3.08 12.82 19.08
C LYS A 19 2.43 12.04 20.23
N SER A 20 2.29 12.67 21.40
CA SER A 20 1.72 12.03 22.59
C SER A 20 0.24 11.68 22.41
N PHE A 21 -0.55 12.61 21.88
CA PHE A 21 -1.96 12.36 21.62
C PHE A 21 -2.18 11.40 20.45
N MET A 22 -1.37 11.43 19.40
CA MET A 22 -1.47 10.45 18.31
C MET A 22 -1.11 9.04 18.79
N ALA A 23 -0.13 8.89 19.67
CA ALA A 23 0.19 7.59 20.28
C ALA A 23 -0.98 7.04 21.10
N LEU A 24 -1.64 7.90 21.90
CA LEU A 24 -2.87 7.52 22.60
C LEU A 24 -3.98 7.16 21.63
N ALA A 25 -4.22 7.98 20.61
CA ALA A 25 -5.26 7.79 19.60
C ALA A 25 -5.12 6.45 18.88
N ARG A 26 -3.90 6.08 18.46
CA ARG A 26 -3.63 4.79 17.81
C ARG A 26 -3.98 3.62 18.73
N ARG A 27 -3.75 3.75 20.04
CA ARG A 27 -4.02 2.69 21.01
C ARG A 27 -5.51 2.52 21.32
N VAL A 28 -6.27 3.60 21.45
CA VAL A 28 -7.66 3.53 21.97
C VAL A 28 -8.74 4.02 21.02
N GLY A 29 -8.39 4.79 19.98
CA GLY A 29 -9.35 5.35 19.03
C GLY A 29 -10.17 4.29 18.30
N PRO A 30 -9.55 3.27 17.67
CA PRO A 30 -10.28 2.18 17.04
C PRO A 30 -11.19 1.43 18.01
N ALA A 31 -10.67 1.03 19.18
CA ALA A 31 -11.44 0.36 20.23
C ALA A 31 -12.68 1.18 20.68
N ILE A 32 -12.56 2.50 20.80
CA ILE A 32 -13.70 3.38 21.11
C ILE A 32 -14.74 3.37 19.99
N LEU A 33 -14.30 3.39 18.72
CA LEU A 33 -15.21 3.33 17.56
C LEU A 33 -15.94 2.00 17.47
N ASP A 34 -15.28 0.91 17.82
CA ASP A 34 -15.82 -0.45 17.77
C ASP A 34 -16.61 -0.81 19.05
N GLY A 35 -16.82 0.16 19.95
CA GLY A 35 -17.62 -0.02 21.16
C GLY A 35 -16.96 -0.85 22.26
N GLU A 36 -15.65 -1.09 22.15
CA GLU A 36 -14.89 -1.88 23.10
C GLU A 36 -14.65 -1.14 24.43
N ALA A 37 -14.33 -1.92 25.47
CA ALA A 37 -14.04 -1.38 26.78
C ALA A 37 -12.67 -0.69 26.81
N VAL A 38 -12.65 0.62 27.03
CA VAL A 38 -11.44 1.41 27.25
C VAL A 38 -11.43 1.99 28.66
N GLY A 39 -10.26 1.98 29.32
CA GLY A 39 -10.09 2.52 30.66
C GLY A 39 -10.54 3.98 30.77
N THR A 40 -11.22 4.33 31.86
CA THR A 40 -11.82 5.66 32.07
C THR A 40 -10.83 6.80 31.88
N TRP A 41 -9.60 6.65 32.40
CA TRP A 41 -8.55 7.66 32.25
C TRP A 41 -8.09 7.86 30.81
N ASP A 42 -8.02 6.78 30.03
CA ASP A 42 -7.67 6.88 28.61
C ASP A 42 -8.78 7.53 27.81
N ARG A 43 -10.05 7.27 28.16
CA ARG A 43 -11.20 7.95 27.55
C ARG A 43 -11.18 9.46 27.82
N ILE A 44 -10.93 9.87 29.07
CA ILE A 44 -10.79 11.29 29.42
C ILE A 44 -9.63 11.94 28.63
N LYS A 45 -8.47 11.28 28.56
CA LYS A 45 -7.32 11.80 27.79
C LYS A 45 -7.64 11.87 26.30
N TYR A 46 -8.37 10.90 25.76
CA TYR A 46 -8.82 10.89 24.37
C TYR A 46 -9.77 12.06 24.09
N ASP A 47 -10.71 12.36 25.00
CA ASP A 47 -11.60 13.52 24.88
C ASP A 47 -10.84 14.86 24.93
N ILE A 48 -9.81 14.97 25.76
CA ILE A 48 -8.90 16.13 25.76
C ILE A 48 -8.16 16.22 24.41
N GLY A 49 -7.62 15.10 23.93
CA GLY A 49 -6.97 15.01 22.62
C GLY A 49 -7.92 15.37 21.48
N ASN A 50 -9.21 15.05 21.62
CA ASN A 50 -10.24 15.39 20.65
C ASN A 50 -10.44 16.90 20.50
N VAL A 51 -10.34 17.65 21.61
CA VAL A 51 -10.42 19.11 21.59
C VAL A 51 -9.12 19.73 21.04
N LEU A 52 -7.96 19.23 21.48
CA LEU A 52 -6.67 19.87 21.21
C LEU A 52 -6.04 19.49 19.86
N VAL A 53 -6.27 18.25 19.41
CA VAL A 53 -5.57 17.65 18.26
C VAL A 53 -6.54 17.04 17.26
N TYR A 54 -7.33 16.03 17.65
CA TYR A 54 -8.06 15.21 16.69
C TYR A 54 -9.18 15.99 15.99
N GLY A 55 -9.98 16.74 16.75
CA GLY A 55 -11.04 17.61 16.22
C GLY A 55 -10.51 18.68 15.26
N PRO A 56 -9.47 19.46 15.62
CA PRO A 56 -8.83 20.38 14.70
C PRO A 56 -8.28 19.72 13.42
N VAL A 57 -7.67 18.53 13.54
CA VAL A 57 -7.16 17.78 12.37
C VAL A 57 -8.31 17.34 11.47
N ARG A 58 -9.37 16.73 12.02
CA ARG A 58 -10.58 16.36 11.27
C ARG A 58 -11.21 17.58 10.60
N ASN A 59 -11.28 18.72 11.30
CA ASN A 59 -11.85 19.95 10.77
C ASN A 59 -11.04 20.50 9.61
N ARG A 60 -9.71 20.49 9.71
CA ARG A 60 -8.85 20.90 8.61
C ARG A 60 -8.95 19.98 7.39
N ALA A 61 -9.25 18.70 7.61
CA ALA A 61 -9.53 17.74 6.55
C ALA A 61 -10.97 17.83 6.00
N GLY A 62 -11.83 18.71 6.55
CA GLY A 62 -13.24 18.80 6.17
C GLY A 62 -14.12 17.66 6.67
N MET A 63 -13.65 16.89 7.66
CA MET A 63 -14.28 15.65 8.12
C MET A 63 -15.05 15.79 9.45
N THR A 64 -15.24 17.00 9.98
CA THR A 64 -15.86 17.23 11.31
C THR A 64 -17.23 16.56 11.47
N ASN A 65 -18.04 16.57 10.42
CA ASN A 65 -19.42 16.08 10.45
C ASN A 65 -19.59 14.69 9.80
N VAL A 66 -18.48 14.03 9.43
CA VAL A 66 -18.52 12.69 8.85
C VAL A 66 -18.97 11.69 9.91
N ARG A 67 -20.06 10.96 9.62
CA ARG A 67 -20.59 9.91 10.51
C ARG A 67 -20.15 8.52 10.11
N VAL A 68 -20.03 8.29 8.79
CA VAL A 68 -19.59 7.04 8.19
C VAL A 68 -18.74 7.42 6.97
N ALA A 69 -17.59 6.79 6.83
CA ALA A 69 -16.76 6.91 5.64
C ALA A 69 -16.44 5.51 5.10
N TYR A 70 -16.52 5.36 3.79
CA TYR A 70 -16.06 4.16 3.10
C TYR A 70 -14.90 4.52 2.18
N THR A 71 -13.87 3.68 2.17
CA THR A 71 -12.85 3.63 1.12
C THR A 71 -13.12 2.44 0.21
N ALA A 72 -12.90 2.63 -1.09
CA ALA A 72 -13.11 1.62 -2.13
C ALA A 72 -12.25 1.93 -3.37
N GLY A 73 -12.24 1.00 -4.33
CA GLY A 73 -11.63 1.17 -5.65
C GLY A 73 -10.14 0.81 -5.74
N GLU A 74 -9.38 1.02 -4.67
CA GLU A 74 -8.01 0.54 -4.52
C GLU A 74 -7.73 0.26 -3.04
N ALA A 75 -6.83 -0.69 -2.76
CA ALA A 75 -6.38 -0.94 -1.40
C ALA A 75 -5.64 0.29 -0.87
N ILE A 76 -5.98 0.72 0.35
CA ILE A 76 -5.19 1.72 1.08
C ILE A 76 -4.32 1.02 2.12
N GLY A 77 -3.14 1.57 2.38
CA GLY A 77 -2.24 1.03 3.40
C GLY A 77 -2.93 0.98 4.77
N PRO A 78 -2.77 -0.11 5.54
CA PRO A 78 -3.34 -0.26 6.88
C PRO A 78 -3.08 0.95 7.78
N GLU A 79 -1.93 1.58 7.62
CA GLU A 79 -1.47 2.68 8.42
C GLU A 79 -2.25 3.99 8.13
N ILE A 80 -2.69 4.24 6.87
CA ILE A 80 -3.61 5.36 6.52
C ILE A 80 -4.98 5.09 7.14
N PHE A 81 -5.44 3.84 7.03
CA PHE A 81 -6.73 3.42 7.55
C PHE A 81 -6.80 3.63 9.07
N ASP A 82 -5.80 3.11 9.79
CA ASP A 82 -5.66 3.25 11.24
C ASP A 82 -5.45 4.69 11.67
N PHE A 83 -4.73 5.50 10.89
CA PHE A 83 -4.58 6.92 11.17
C PHE A 83 -5.94 7.62 11.26
N TRP A 84 -6.82 7.47 10.26
CA TRP A 84 -8.13 8.13 10.28
C TRP A 84 -9.06 7.57 11.36
N ARG A 85 -9.04 6.25 11.57
CA ARG A 85 -9.80 5.62 12.66
C ARG A 85 -9.32 6.06 14.04
N SER A 86 -8.01 6.23 14.23
CA SER A 86 -7.44 6.75 15.48
C SER A 86 -7.96 8.15 15.81
N LEU A 87 -8.29 8.95 14.78
CA LEU A 87 -8.88 10.27 14.95
C LEU A 87 -10.40 10.23 15.15
N GLY A 88 -11.02 9.06 15.30
CA GLY A 88 -12.46 8.93 15.51
C GLY A 88 -13.30 9.07 14.23
N ILE A 89 -12.72 8.92 13.05
CA ILE A 89 -13.49 8.74 11.82
C ILE A 89 -13.92 7.28 11.73
N ASN A 90 -15.22 7.01 11.62
CA ASN A 90 -15.75 5.67 11.33
C ASN A 90 -15.47 5.31 9.86
N LEU A 91 -14.19 5.14 9.54
CA LEU A 91 -13.69 4.71 8.25
C LEU A 91 -13.76 3.19 8.18
N LYS A 92 -14.32 2.71 7.07
CA LYS A 92 -14.55 1.30 6.76
C LYS A 92 -14.11 0.99 5.33
N GLN A 93 -13.85 -0.28 5.06
CA GLN A 93 -13.55 -0.75 3.71
C GLN A 93 -14.82 -1.30 3.03
N LEU A 94 -14.95 -0.98 1.76
CA LEU A 94 -15.94 -1.50 0.82
C LEU A 94 -15.19 -2.04 -0.39
N TYR A 95 -15.40 -3.32 -0.72
CA TYR A 95 -14.84 -3.92 -1.92
C TYR A 95 -15.91 -4.21 -2.96
N GLY A 96 -15.54 -3.95 -4.20
CA GLY A 96 -16.47 -3.71 -5.27
C GLY A 96 -15.81 -3.51 -6.61
N GLN A 97 -16.58 -3.76 -7.66
CA GLN A 97 -16.21 -3.45 -9.04
C GLN A 97 -17.44 -3.05 -9.84
N THR A 98 -17.23 -2.52 -11.04
CA THR A 98 -18.30 -2.10 -11.95
C THR A 98 -19.24 -3.26 -12.26
N GLU A 99 -18.68 -4.43 -12.48
CA GLU A 99 -19.36 -5.68 -12.79
C GLU A 99 -20.29 -6.15 -11.67
N ALA A 100 -20.06 -5.68 -10.43
CA ALA A 100 -20.85 -6.04 -9.25
C ALA A 100 -21.89 -4.98 -8.86
N SER A 101 -22.02 -3.90 -9.64
CA SER A 101 -22.74 -2.69 -9.22
C SER A 101 -22.25 -2.19 -7.86
N VAL A 102 -20.91 -2.17 -7.69
CA VAL A 102 -20.17 -1.75 -6.48
C VAL A 102 -20.15 -2.73 -5.30
N PHE A 103 -21.19 -3.51 -5.02
CA PHE A 103 -21.25 -4.24 -3.74
C PHE A 103 -20.80 -5.71 -3.85
N ILE A 104 -19.65 -6.02 -3.26
CA ILE A 104 -19.20 -7.41 -3.03
C ILE A 104 -19.07 -7.67 -1.53
N THR A 105 -18.18 -6.95 -0.84
CA THR A 105 -18.02 -7.05 0.62
C THR A 105 -17.97 -5.68 1.25
N GLN A 106 -18.38 -5.61 2.52
CA GLN A 106 -18.32 -4.39 3.32
C GLN A 106 -18.02 -4.73 4.78
N GLN A 107 -17.33 -3.84 5.47
CA GLN A 107 -17.05 -4.04 6.89
C GLN A 107 -18.28 -3.72 7.76
N PRO A 108 -18.67 -4.64 8.67
CA PRO A 108 -19.70 -4.37 9.67
C PRO A 108 -19.32 -3.22 10.61
N ASP A 109 -20.28 -2.71 11.39
CA ASP A 109 -19.91 -1.95 12.59
C ASP A 109 -19.22 -2.89 13.59
N ASN A 110 -18.23 -2.38 14.33
CA ASN A 110 -17.50 -3.08 15.39
C ASN A 110 -16.61 -4.26 14.96
N GLU A 111 -16.51 -4.55 13.67
CA GLU A 111 -15.66 -5.62 13.10
C GLU A 111 -14.65 -5.04 12.10
N VAL A 112 -14.25 -3.79 12.30
CA VAL A 112 -13.47 -3.05 11.31
C VAL A 112 -11.98 -3.37 11.43
N ARG A 113 -11.39 -3.87 10.34
CA ARG A 113 -9.99 -4.29 10.29
C ARG A 113 -9.23 -3.75 9.08
N ALA A 114 -8.04 -3.21 9.31
CA ALA A 114 -7.27 -2.54 8.26
C ALA A 114 -6.80 -3.50 7.15
N ASP A 115 -6.66 -4.79 7.45
CA ASP A 115 -6.11 -5.83 6.58
C ASP A 115 -7.18 -6.61 5.79
N THR A 116 -8.48 -6.31 6.00
CA THR A 116 -9.61 -7.00 5.35
C THR A 116 -10.53 -6.03 4.62
N VAL A 117 -11.28 -6.53 3.64
CA VAL A 117 -12.34 -5.78 2.94
C VAL A 117 -13.75 -6.10 3.45
N GLY A 118 -13.85 -6.76 4.60
CA GLY A 118 -15.11 -7.08 5.26
C GLY A 118 -15.73 -8.40 4.83
N VAL A 119 -17.01 -8.57 5.17
CA VAL A 119 -17.79 -9.77 4.92
C VAL A 119 -18.69 -9.58 3.69
N PRO A 120 -19.20 -10.66 3.05
CA PRO A 120 -20.14 -10.54 1.94
C PRO A 120 -21.30 -9.59 2.23
N SER A 121 -21.55 -8.66 1.31
CA SER A 121 -22.74 -7.80 1.37
C SER A 121 -24.02 -8.66 1.27
N PRO A 122 -25.17 -8.17 1.73
CA PRO A 122 -26.42 -8.93 1.68
C PRO A 122 -26.75 -9.46 0.29
N GLY A 123 -26.94 -10.78 0.17
CA GLY A 123 -27.21 -11.46 -1.10
C GLY A 123 -25.99 -11.70 -1.98
N VAL A 124 -24.77 -11.41 -1.51
CA VAL A 124 -23.53 -11.78 -2.18
C VAL A 124 -23.05 -13.13 -1.66
N GLU A 125 -22.72 -14.03 -2.58
CA GLU A 125 -22.01 -15.27 -2.31
C GLU A 125 -20.57 -15.13 -2.78
N LEU A 126 -19.62 -15.69 -2.02
CA LEU A 126 -18.20 -15.71 -2.36
C LEU A 126 -17.70 -17.13 -2.52
N LYS A 127 -16.70 -17.29 -3.39
CA LYS A 127 -15.94 -18.52 -3.58
C LYS A 127 -14.49 -18.15 -3.90
N ILE A 128 -13.55 -18.88 -3.33
CA ILE A 128 -12.12 -18.76 -3.66
C ILE A 128 -11.74 -19.96 -4.52
N ALA A 129 -11.13 -19.71 -5.69
CA ALA A 129 -10.61 -20.78 -6.53
C ALA A 129 -9.31 -21.36 -5.97
N GLU A 130 -8.87 -22.53 -6.43
CA GLU A 130 -7.57 -23.11 -6.05
C GLU A 130 -6.39 -22.19 -6.40
N SER A 131 -6.54 -21.35 -7.42
CA SER A 131 -5.57 -20.31 -7.78
C SER A 131 -5.49 -19.16 -6.77
N GLY A 132 -6.41 -19.08 -5.81
CA GLY A 132 -6.60 -17.95 -4.90
C GLY A 132 -7.44 -16.82 -5.48
N GLU A 133 -7.95 -16.95 -6.71
CA GLU A 133 -8.82 -15.92 -7.31
C GLU A 133 -10.20 -15.90 -6.63
N VAL A 134 -10.69 -14.69 -6.37
CA VAL A 134 -12.00 -14.45 -5.76
C VAL A 134 -13.07 -14.48 -6.84
N PHE A 135 -14.14 -15.21 -6.57
CA PHE A 135 -15.36 -15.23 -7.35
C PHE A 135 -16.52 -14.75 -6.49
N TYR A 136 -17.47 -14.06 -7.11
CA TYR A 136 -18.71 -13.68 -6.45
C TYR A 136 -19.93 -13.96 -7.32
N ARG A 137 -21.07 -14.14 -6.67
CA ARG A 137 -22.39 -14.14 -7.30
C ARG A 137 -23.30 -13.23 -6.50
N SER A 138 -24.05 -12.35 -7.18
CA SER A 138 -24.95 -11.43 -6.49
C SER A 138 -26.07 -10.91 -7.40
N PRO A 139 -27.14 -10.31 -6.83
CA PRO A 139 -28.16 -9.60 -7.61
C PRO A 139 -27.61 -8.41 -8.41
N GLY A 140 -26.44 -7.88 -8.03
CA GLY A 140 -25.80 -6.73 -8.68
C GLY A 140 -24.89 -7.07 -9.86
N VAL A 141 -24.77 -8.36 -10.21
CA VAL A 141 -23.95 -8.84 -11.32
C VAL A 141 -24.41 -8.22 -12.65
N PHE A 142 -23.45 -7.70 -13.40
CA PHE A 142 -23.66 -7.13 -14.73
C PHE A 142 -24.29 -8.13 -15.71
N VAL A 143 -25.01 -7.60 -16.71
CA VAL A 143 -25.64 -8.43 -17.75
C VAL A 143 -24.60 -8.98 -18.71
N GLU A 144 -23.83 -8.11 -19.36
CA GLU A 144 -22.78 -8.47 -20.31
C GLU A 144 -21.90 -7.26 -20.60
N TYR A 145 -20.73 -7.50 -21.20
CA TYR A 145 -19.96 -6.44 -21.83
C TYR A 145 -20.55 -6.11 -23.20
N TYR A 146 -20.76 -4.82 -23.47
CA TYR A 146 -21.38 -4.35 -24.70
C TYR A 146 -20.62 -4.84 -25.94
N LYS A 147 -21.31 -5.61 -26.80
CA LYS A 147 -20.76 -6.20 -28.05
C LYS A 147 -19.53 -7.08 -27.85
N ASN A 148 -19.35 -7.68 -26.66
CA ASN A 148 -18.21 -8.53 -26.36
C ASN A 148 -18.64 -9.79 -25.61
N ALA A 149 -19.21 -10.74 -26.35
CA ALA A 149 -19.67 -12.02 -25.82
C ALA A 149 -18.52 -12.89 -25.29
N GLU A 150 -17.35 -12.83 -25.92
CA GLU A 150 -16.16 -13.60 -25.50
C GLU A 150 -15.68 -13.18 -24.12
N SER A 151 -15.44 -11.88 -23.89
CA SER A 151 -15.05 -11.39 -22.56
C SER A 151 -16.16 -11.57 -21.51
N THR A 152 -17.42 -11.56 -21.94
CA THR A 152 -18.54 -11.84 -21.02
C THR A 152 -18.47 -13.29 -20.54
N ALA A 153 -18.31 -14.25 -21.46
CA ALA A 153 -18.23 -15.67 -21.13
C ALA A 153 -16.95 -16.05 -20.38
N SER A 154 -15.85 -15.32 -20.60
CA SER A 154 -14.61 -15.54 -19.84
C SER A 154 -14.67 -15.01 -18.40
N THR A 155 -15.56 -14.04 -18.13
CA THR A 155 -15.63 -13.32 -16.85
C THR A 155 -16.77 -13.81 -15.99
N LYS A 156 -17.89 -14.20 -16.61
CA LYS A 156 -19.09 -14.69 -15.93
C LYS A 156 -19.52 -16.04 -16.50
N ASP A 157 -19.68 -17.01 -15.62
CA ASP A 157 -20.16 -18.34 -16.01
C ASP A 157 -21.70 -18.43 -16.12
N ALA A 158 -22.19 -19.59 -16.55
CA ALA A 158 -23.62 -19.84 -16.73
C ALA A 158 -24.42 -19.89 -15.41
N GLU A 159 -23.74 -20.07 -14.27
CA GLU A 159 -24.35 -20.08 -12.93
C GLU A 159 -24.37 -18.68 -12.29
N GLY A 160 -23.79 -17.68 -12.97
CA GLY A 160 -23.73 -16.30 -12.53
C GLY A 160 -22.54 -15.97 -11.64
N TRP A 161 -21.56 -16.87 -11.52
CA TRP A 161 -20.31 -16.54 -10.84
C TRP A 161 -19.45 -15.65 -11.73
N VAL A 162 -18.90 -14.61 -11.13
CA VAL A 162 -18.04 -13.63 -11.79
C VAL A 162 -16.64 -13.73 -11.21
N ALA A 163 -15.65 -13.92 -12.07
CA ALA A 163 -14.24 -13.81 -11.73
C ALA A 163 -13.89 -12.34 -11.47
N THR A 164 -13.34 -12.01 -10.30
CA THR A 164 -13.00 -10.62 -9.96
C THR A 164 -11.66 -10.17 -10.60
N GLY A 165 -10.81 -11.12 -10.98
CA GLY A 165 -9.42 -10.85 -11.32
C GLY A 165 -8.56 -10.40 -10.13
N ASP A 166 -9.06 -10.55 -8.90
CA ASP A 166 -8.37 -10.29 -7.64
C ASP A 166 -8.09 -11.60 -6.90
N ALA A 167 -6.90 -11.72 -6.31
CA ALA A 167 -6.54 -12.83 -5.45
C ALA A 167 -6.81 -12.47 -3.98
N GLY A 168 -7.32 -13.42 -3.22
CA GLY A 168 -7.67 -13.22 -1.83
C GLY A 168 -8.03 -14.52 -1.13
N PHE A 169 -8.34 -14.41 0.16
CA PHE A 169 -8.80 -15.53 0.96
C PHE A 169 -9.84 -15.05 1.97
N ILE A 170 -10.72 -15.95 2.38
CA ILE A 170 -11.67 -15.73 3.45
C ILE A 170 -11.02 -16.24 4.72
N GLU A 171 -10.90 -15.39 5.72
CA GLU A 171 -10.37 -15.78 7.01
C GLU A 171 -11.34 -16.70 7.75
N GLU A 172 -10.82 -17.85 8.15
CA GLU A 172 -11.58 -18.84 8.90
C GLU A 172 -11.95 -18.29 10.29
N GLY A 173 -13.21 -18.43 10.67
CA GLY A 173 -13.77 -17.89 11.92
C GLY A 173 -14.44 -16.52 11.76
N SER A 174 -13.75 -15.51 11.19
CA SER A 174 -14.34 -14.16 11.02
C SER A 174 -15.24 -14.06 9.78
N GLY A 175 -14.96 -14.85 8.73
CA GLY A 175 -15.64 -14.73 7.44
C GLY A 175 -15.25 -13.47 6.65
N HIS A 176 -14.23 -12.73 7.11
CA HIS A 176 -13.73 -11.56 6.40
C HIS A 176 -12.91 -11.97 5.18
N LEU A 177 -13.17 -11.30 4.06
CA LEU A 177 -12.34 -11.40 2.87
C LEU A 177 -11.12 -10.50 3.02
N ARG A 178 -9.94 -11.05 2.73
CA ARG A 178 -8.69 -10.30 2.52
C ARG A 178 -8.32 -10.33 1.05
N ILE A 179 -8.19 -9.15 0.45
CA ILE A 179 -7.65 -8.99 -0.90
C ILE A 179 -6.14 -8.84 -0.80
N ILE A 180 -5.42 -9.68 -1.53
CA ILE A 180 -3.97 -9.70 -1.57
C ILE A 180 -3.48 -8.74 -2.66
N ASP A 181 -3.86 -9.01 -3.91
CA ASP A 181 -3.48 -8.23 -5.09
C ASP A 181 -4.36 -8.62 -6.29
N ARG A 182 -4.10 -8.09 -7.48
CA ARG A 182 -4.65 -8.62 -8.73
C ARG A 182 -4.13 -10.04 -8.95
N ALA A 183 -5.02 -10.96 -9.32
CA ALA A 183 -4.68 -12.37 -9.52
C ALA A 183 -3.54 -12.57 -10.53
N LYS A 184 -3.46 -11.71 -11.56
CA LYS A 184 -2.37 -11.71 -12.55
C LYS A 184 -1.01 -11.18 -12.06
N ASP A 185 -1.02 -10.38 -10.99
CA ASP A 185 0.19 -9.75 -10.43
C ASP A 185 0.73 -10.57 -9.23
N VAL A 186 -0.10 -11.44 -8.64
CA VAL A 186 0.33 -12.43 -7.65
C VAL A 186 1.17 -13.51 -8.32
N GLY A 187 2.30 -13.83 -7.68
CA GLY A 187 3.18 -14.90 -8.12
C GLY A 187 3.63 -15.78 -6.96
N LYS A 188 4.68 -16.56 -7.22
CA LYS A 188 5.42 -17.28 -6.20
C LYS A 188 6.89 -16.90 -6.27
N LEU A 189 7.55 -16.85 -5.13
CA LEU A 189 9.00 -16.87 -5.06
C LEU A 189 9.52 -18.25 -5.48
N ALA A 190 10.83 -18.35 -5.74
CA ALA A 190 11.49 -19.60 -6.13
C ALA A 190 11.32 -20.71 -5.08
N ASN A 191 11.16 -20.35 -3.81
CA ASN A 191 10.90 -21.28 -2.71
C ASN A 191 9.40 -21.66 -2.56
N GLY A 192 8.53 -21.17 -3.44
CA GLY A 192 7.09 -21.44 -3.42
C GLY A 192 6.26 -20.51 -2.53
N ALA A 193 6.89 -19.63 -1.74
CA ALA A 193 6.17 -18.63 -0.94
C ALA A 193 5.38 -17.67 -1.81
N LEU A 194 4.26 -17.17 -1.28
CA LEU A 194 3.40 -16.21 -1.96
C LEU A 194 4.15 -14.90 -2.22
N PHE A 195 4.04 -14.38 -3.45
CA PHE A 195 4.56 -13.08 -3.84
C PHE A 195 3.40 -12.13 -4.18
N ALA A 196 3.23 -11.08 -3.37
CA ALA A 196 2.16 -10.10 -3.49
C ALA A 196 2.73 -8.66 -3.48
N PRO A 197 3.15 -8.14 -4.65
CA PRO A 197 3.91 -6.90 -4.71
C PRO A 197 3.10 -5.69 -4.22
N LYS A 198 1.83 -5.51 -4.63
CA LYS A 198 1.08 -4.29 -4.27
C LYS A 198 0.87 -4.13 -2.78
N TYR A 199 0.74 -5.23 -2.06
CA TYR A 199 0.58 -5.18 -0.60
C TYR A 199 1.79 -4.49 0.05
N VAL A 200 3.00 -4.90 -0.34
CA VAL A 200 4.25 -4.30 0.14
C VAL A 200 4.41 -2.87 -0.37
N GLU A 201 4.12 -2.62 -1.65
CA GLU A 201 4.19 -1.29 -2.26
C GLU A 201 3.28 -0.28 -1.53
N ASN A 202 2.06 -0.69 -1.15
CA ASN A 202 1.11 0.18 -0.44
C ASN A 202 1.53 0.47 1.01
N LYS A 203 2.19 -0.48 1.70
CA LYS A 203 2.80 -0.22 3.01
C LYS A 203 3.93 0.80 2.91
N LEU A 204 4.79 0.67 1.90
CA LEU A 204 5.88 1.64 1.66
C LEU A 204 5.34 3.04 1.33
N LYS A 205 4.30 3.14 0.50
CA LYS A 205 3.67 4.43 0.15
C LYS A 205 2.93 5.12 1.31
N PHE A 206 2.86 4.49 2.48
CA PHE A 206 2.40 5.19 3.67
C PHE A 206 3.39 6.27 4.14
N PHE A 207 4.69 6.02 3.94
CA PHE A 207 5.74 6.93 4.33
C PHE A 207 5.72 8.16 3.42
N PRO A 208 5.70 9.38 3.98
CA PRO A 208 5.44 10.60 3.21
C PRO A 208 6.54 10.93 2.19
N ASP A 209 7.73 10.39 2.39
CA ASP A 209 8.91 10.51 1.54
C ASP A 209 8.97 9.47 0.42
N ILE A 210 8.07 8.47 0.38
CA ILE A 210 7.95 7.49 -0.70
C ILE A 210 6.73 7.83 -1.57
N LEU A 211 6.98 8.22 -2.81
CA LEU A 211 5.94 8.54 -3.80
C LEU A 211 5.41 7.28 -4.48
N GLU A 212 6.31 6.39 -4.89
CA GLU A 212 5.98 5.13 -5.54
C GLU A 212 6.97 4.05 -5.16
N ALA A 213 6.51 2.80 -5.15
CA ALA A 213 7.35 1.63 -4.95
C ALA A 213 6.99 0.59 -6.01
N VAL A 214 7.99 -0.12 -6.54
CA VAL A 214 7.80 -1.25 -7.44
C VAL A 214 8.56 -2.44 -6.89
N VAL A 215 7.84 -3.47 -6.48
CA VAL A 215 8.43 -4.66 -5.87
C VAL A 215 8.59 -5.76 -6.92
N HIS A 216 9.77 -6.37 -6.93
CA HIS A 216 10.18 -7.46 -7.79
C HIS A 216 10.46 -8.70 -6.94
N GLY A 217 10.13 -9.89 -7.44
CA GLY A 217 10.37 -11.13 -6.69
C GLY A 217 9.75 -12.39 -7.31
N ALA A 218 8.75 -12.26 -8.20
CA ALA A 218 8.17 -13.41 -8.89
C ALA A 218 9.24 -14.29 -9.57
N GLY A 219 9.29 -15.58 -9.19
CA GLY A 219 10.28 -16.55 -9.68
C GLY A 219 11.71 -16.33 -9.18
N ARG A 220 11.93 -15.43 -8.22
CA ARG A 220 13.25 -15.12 -7.61
C ARG A 220 13.31 -15.64 -6.17
N GLU A 221 14.52 -15.77 -5.63
CA GLU A 221 14.73 -16.26 -4.27
C GLU A 221 14.25 -15.26 -3.21
N GLU A 222 14.37 -13.97 -3.50
CA GLU A 222 14.13 -12.87 -2.56
C GLU A 222 13.37 -11.74 -3.24
N CYS A 223 12.66 -10.90 -2.47
CA CYS A 223 12.05 -9.69 -3.02
C CYS A 223 13.03 -8.52 -2.99
N THR A 224 12.95 -7.68 -4.02
CA THR A 224 13.71 -6.44 -4.14
C THR A 224 12.79 -5.28 -4.55
N ALA A 225 13.20 -4.04 -4.33
CA ALA A 225 12.34 -2.89 -4.62
C ALA A 225 13.04 -1.76 -5.38
N PHE A 226 12.29 -1.11 -6.27
CA PHE A 226 12.55 0.25 -6.70
C PHE A 226 11.72 1.22 -5.87
N ILE A 227 12.32 2.34 -5.48
CA ILE A 227 11.66 3.39 -4.73
C ILE A 227 11.76 4.71 -5.51
N ASN A 228 10.65 5.42 -5.64
CA ASN A 228 10.66 6.84 -5.95
C ASN A 228 10.40 7.64 -4.68
N ILE A 229 11.27 8.63 -4.42
CA ILE A 229 10.99 9.60 -3.38
C ILE A 229 9.87 10.57 -3.79
N ASP A 230 9.14 11.10 -2.81
CA ASP A 230 8.28 12.27 -2.99
C ASP A 230 9.14 13.54 -2.90
N LEU A 231 9.35 14.19 -4.04
CA LEU A 231 10.21 15.37 -4.12
C LEU A 231 9.73 16.52 -3.23
N THR A 232 8.41 16.64 -3.01
CA THR A 232 7.87 17.70 -2.15
C THR A 232 8.20 17.41 -0.69
N ALA A 233 7.98 16.17 -0.23
CA ALA A 233 8.27 15.79 1.15
C ALA A 233 9.77 15.83 1.46
N VAL A 234 10.59 15.23 0.59
CA VAL A 234 12.05 15.19 0.76
C VAL A 234 12.67 16.58 0.57
N GLY A 235 12.15 17.41 -0.35
CA GLY A 235 12.58 18.80 -0.52
C GLY A 235 12.35 19.64 0.75
N ASN A 236 11.16 19.54 1.37
CA ASN A 236 10.89 20.20 2.66
C ASN A 236 11.82 19.70 3.78
N TRP A 237 12.14 18.40 3.80
CA TRP A 237 13.16 17.88 4.72
C TRP A 237 14.55 18.46 4.43
N ALA A 238 14.96 18.56 3.18
CA ALA A 238 16.25 19.11 2.77
C ALA A 238 16.40 20.57 3.22
N GLU A 239 15.38 21.40 2.99
CA GLU A 239 15.36 22.80 3.44
C GLU A 239 15.56 22.92 4.96
N ARG A 240 14.87 22.10 5.75
CA ARG A 240 14.97 22.12 7.23
C ARG A 240 16.33 21.66 7.75
N ASN A 241 17.02 20.82 6.99
CA ASN A 241 18.36 20.34 7.32
C ASN A 241 19.46 21.17 6.65
N ASN A 242 19.11 22.29 6.00
CA ASN A 242 20.02 23.16 5.26
C ASN A 242 20.81 22.42 4.17
N ILE A 243 20.14 21.48 3.49
CA ILE A 243 20.70 20.73 2.37
C ILE A 243 20.23 21.41 1.09
N ALA A 244 21.18 22.01 0.37
CA ALA A 244 20.94 22.51 -0.98
C ALA A 244 20.94 21.35 -1.97
N TYR A 245 20.03 21.41 -2.94
CA TYR A 245 19.96 20.46 -4.05
C TYR A 245 19.50 21.19 -5.32
N ALA A 246 19.93 20.70 -6.48
CA ALA A 246 19.60 21.26 -7.78
C ALA A 246 18.61 20.39 -8.59
N SER A 247 18.40 19.13 -8.18
CA SER A 247 17.57 18.19 -8.94
C SER A 247 17.00 17.07 -8.08
N TYR A 248 15.98 16.38 -8.62
CA TYR A 248 15.43 15.14 -8.04
C TYR A 248 16.53 14.09 -7.81
N GLN A 249 17.38 13.87 -8.82
CA GLN A 249 18.44 12.86 -8.79
C GLN A 249 19.41 13.09 -7.63
N GLU A 250 19.73 14.35 -7.31
CA GLU A 250 20.62 14.70 -6.22
C GLU A 250 20.02 14.35 -4.85
N LEU A 251 18.74 14.63 -4.63
CA LEU A 251 18.05 14.21 -3.40
C LEU A 251 17.84 12.70 -3.33
N ALA A 252 17.44 12.07 -4.43
CA ALA A 252 17.21 10.63 -4.52
C ALA A 252 18.48 9.83 -4.17
N GLY A 253 19.66 10.32 -4.55
CA GLY A 253 20.95 9.73 -4.21
C GLY A 253 21.60 10.26 -2.92
N HIS A 254 20.95 11.14 -2.18
CA HIS A 254 21.54 11.74 -0.98
C HIS A 254 21.65 10.71 0.15
N PRO A 255 22.81 10.54 0.82
CA PRO A 255 23.01 9.47 1.81
C PRO A 255 21.95 9.41 2.91
N GLN A 256 21.58 10.56 3.48
CA GLN A 256 20.56 10.61 4.54
C GLN A 256 19.14 10.29 4.04
N VAL A 257 18.86 10.52 2.76
CA VAL A 257 17.58 10.12 2.14
C VAL A 257 17.59 8.61 1.98
N LEU A 258 18.67 8.04 1.44
CA LEU A 258 18.84 6.58 1.33
C LEU A 258 18.71 5.88 2.69
N ASP A 259 19.32 6.42 3.74
CA ASP A 259 19.24 5.87 5.10
C ASP A 259 17.81 5.94 5.67
N THR A 260 17.07 7.01 5.35
CA THR A 260 15.65 7.15 5.76
C THR A 260 14.77 6.14 5.06
N ILE A 261 14.91 6.00 3.73
CA ILE A 261 14.18 5.01 2.93
C ILE A 261 14.51 3.59 3.39
N GLN A 262 15.79 3.30 3.69
CA GLN A 262 16.21 2.02 4.25
C GLN A 262 15.47 1.72 5.57
N SER A 263 15.42 2.69 6.49
CA SER A 263 14.71 2.53 7.76
C SER A 263 13.21 2.24 7.55
N HIS A 264 12.58 2.87 6.56
CA HIS A 264 11.17 2.63 6.25
C HIS A 264 10.93 1.23 5.67
N ILE A 265 11.81 0.76 4.79
CA ILE A 265 11.76 -0.61 4.27
C ILE A 265 11.93 -1.63 5.40
N GLU A 266 12.86 -1.40 6.33
CA GLU A 266 13.10 -2.30 7.46
C GLU A 266 11.91 -2.32 8.43
N GLU A 267 11.22 -1.19 8.63
CA GLU A 267 9.97 -1.13 9.39
C GLU A 267 8.85 -1.94 8.71
N VAL A 268 8.73 -1.84 7.37
CA VAL A 268 7.79 -2.67 6.60
C VAL A 268 8.14 -4.15 6.70
N ASN A 269 9.42 -4.53 6.61
CA ASN A 269 9.87 -5.90 6.74
C ASN A 269 9.48 -6.50 8.11
N GLN A 270 9.65 -5.74 9.19
CA GLN A 270 9.21 -6.16 10.52
C GLN A 270 7.70 -6.37 10.58
N SER A 271 6.91 -5.49 9.95
CA SER A 271 5.46 -5.67 9.85
C SER A 271 5.07 -6.88 9.00
N LEU A 272 5.80 -7.18 7.92
CA LEU A 272 5.51 -8.33 7.07
C LEU A 272 5.83 -9.65 7.77
N ALA A 273 6.88 -9.68 8.60
CA ALA A 273 7.27 -10.90 9.31
C ALA A 273 6.21 -11.42 10.31
N THR A 274 5.26 -10.57 10.72
CA THR A 274 4.11 -10.98 11.56
C THR A 274 2.97 -11.61 10.77
N ASP A 275 2.94 -11.43 9.44
CA ASP A 275 1.92 -12.01 8.56
C ASP A 275 2.43 -13.35 8.01
N THR A 276 1.82 -14.45 8.45
CA THR A 276 2.25 -15.81 8.08
C THR A 276 2.20 -16.06 6.58
N MET A 277 1.31 -15.40 5.85
CA MET A 277 1.13 -15.58 4.41
C MET A 277 2.08 -14.70 3.59
N LEU A 278 2.38 -13.50 4.09
CA LEU A 278 3.13 -12.47 3.35
C LEU A 278 4.55 -12.23 3.87
N SER A 279 4.97 -12.94 4.91
CA SER A 279 6.32 -12.86 5.50
C SER A 279 7.47 -13.15 4.51
N GLY A 280 7.20 -13.89 3.43
CA GLY A 280 8.15 -14.10 2.34
C GLY A 280 8.37 -12.87 1.45
N CYS A 281 7.48 -11.88 1.49
CA CYS A 281 7.54 -10.67 0.67
C CYS A 281 8.47 -9.58 1.23
N GLN A 282 9.29 -9.88 2.23
CA GLN A 282 10.26 -8.93 2.78
C GLN A 282 11.27 -8.50 1.71
N ILE A 283 11.65 -7.23 1.72
CA ILE A 283 12.57 -6.64 0.75
C ILE A 283 14.00 -6.81 1.26
N HIS A 284 14.83 -7.52 0.50
CA HIS A 284 16.24 -7.77 0.85
C HIS A 284 17.17 -6.69 0.30
N ARG A 285 16.88 -6.22 -0.92
CA ARG A 285 17.69 -5.22 -1.62
C ARG A 285 16.82 -4.20 -2.31
N PHE A 286 17.26 -2.95 -2.35
CA PHE A 286 16.53 -1.90 -3.01
C PHE A 286 17.46 -0.84 -3.60
N LEU A 287 16.88 0.00 -4.45
CA LEU A 287 17.50 1.23 -4.92
C LEU A 287 16.45 2.34 -5.00
N VAL A 288 16.91 3.59 -4.93
CA VAL A 288 16.08 4.76 -5.20
C VAL A 288 16.32 5.18 -6.64
N LEU A 289 15.25 5.21 -7.43
CA LEU A 289 15.32 5.59 -8.85
C LEU A 289 15.78 7.05 -9.00
N HIS A 290 16.51 7.32 -10.07
CA HIS A 290 17.08 8.63 -10.38
C HIS A 290 16.10 9.59 -11.08
N LYS A 291 14.89 9.10 -11.41
CA LYS A 291 13.75 9.85 -11.93
C LYS A 291 12.45 9.29 -11.37
N GLU A 292 11.41 10.12 -11.28
CA GLU A 292 10.04 9.67 -10.99
C GLU A 292 9.48 8.84 -12.14
N LEU A 293 8.74 7.77 -11.84
CA LEU A 293 7.98 7.04 -12.86
C LEU A 293 6.88 7.92 -13.43
N ASP A 294 6.74 7.92 -14.76
CA ASP A 294 5.82 8.83 -15.46
C ASP A 294 4.84 8.10 -16.38
N ALA A 295 3.65 8.68 -16.55
CA ALA A 295 2.65 8.17 -17.47
C ALA A 295 2.98 8.46 -18.95
N ASP A 296 3.66 9.58 -19.24
CA ASP A 296 4.11 9.93 -20.59
C ASP A 296 5.25 9.03 -21.06
N ASP A 297 6.04 8.51 -20.12
CA ASP A 297 7.01 7.45 -20.35
C ASP A 297 6.37 6.05 -20.44
N GLY A 298 5.06 5.93 -20.22
CA GLY A 298 4.32 4.67 -20.27
C GLY A 298 4.62 3.73 -19.09
N GLU A 299 5.32 4.20 -18.06
CA GLU A 299 5.64 3.46 -16.83
C GLU A 299 4.45 3.44 -15.87
N LEU A 300 3.64 4.50 -15.88
CA LEU A 300 2.37 4.60 -15.17
C LEU A 300 1.19 4.70 -16.14
N THR A 301 -0.01 4.37 -15.67
CA THR A 301 -1.25 4.83 -16.31
C THR A 301 -1.48 6.31 -15.98
N ARG A 302 -2.40 6.97 -16.70
CA ARG A 302 -2.85 8.34 -16.36
C ARG A 302 -3.47 8.45 -14.95
N THR A 303 -3.97 7.33 -14.43
CA THR A 303 -4.46 7.20 -13.05
C THR A 303 -3.35 6.81 -12.06
N ARG A 304 -2.08 6.94 -12.46
CA ARG A 304 -0.87 6.63 -11.68
C ARG A 304 -0.75 5.16 -11.24
N LYS A 305 -1.30 4.20 -11.99
CA LYS A 305 -1.09 2.76 -11.74
C LYS A 305 0.19 2.28 -12.44
N VAL A 306 1.06 1.59 -11.71
CA VAL A 306 2.32 1.04 -12.26
C VAL A 306 2.07 -0.01 -13.35
N ARG A 307 2.74 0.13 -14.50
CA ARG A 307 2.78 -0.85 -15.59
C ARG A 307 4.04 -1.72 -15.46
N ARG A 308 3.99 -2.68 -14.52
CA ARG A 308 5.15 -3.50 -14.07
C ARG A 308 5.97 -4.12 -15.20
N ASN A 309 5.34 -4.69 -16.22
CA ASN A 309 6.06 -5.29 -17.34
C ASN A 309 6.95 -4.26 -18.05
N ILE A 310 6.43 -3.05 -18.27
CA ILE A 310 7.18 -1.96 -18.94
C ILE A 310 8.29 -1.44 -18.03
N VAL A 311 8.02 -1.27 -16.73
CA VAL A 311 9.05 -0.88 -15.76
C VAL A 311 10.16 -1.92 -15.73
N GLY A 312 9.83 -3.22 -15.65
CA GLY A 312 10.81 -4.30 -15.65
C GLY A 312 11.64 -4.39 -16.93
N GLU A 313 11.04 -4.12 -18.09
CA GLU A 313 11.74 -4.09 -19.38
C GLU A 313 12.68 -2.88 -19.50
N LYS A 314 12.17 -1.67 -19.21
CA LYS A 314 12.92 -0.42 -19.32
C LYS A 314 14.10 -0.34 -18.36
N PHE A 315 13.91 -0.82 -17.12
CA PHE A 315 14.91 -0.79 -16.06
C PHE A 315 15.53 -2.18 -15.84
N SER A 316 15.63 -2.99 -16.90
CA SER A 316 16.10 -4.38 -16.82
C SER A 316 17.55 -4.51 -16.32
N ASP A 317 18.38 -3.51 -16.59
CA ASP A 317 19.73 -3.35 -16.03
C ASP A 317 19.70 -3.18 -14.51
N LEU A 318 18.82 -2.30 -14.01
CA LEU A 318 18.61 -2.06 -12.58
C LEU A 318 18.04 -3.29 -11.88
N VAL A 319 17.05 -3.97 -12.49
CA VAL A 319 16.48 -5.22 -11.96
C VAL A 319 17.57 -6.28 -11.88
N SER A 320 18.42 -6.43 -12.90
CA SER A 320 19.49 -7.42 -12.90
C SER A 320 20.51 -7.15 -11.78
N ALA A 321 20.88 -5.89 -11.59
CA ALA A 321 21.82 -5.48 -10.54
C ALA A 321 21.29 -5.73 -9.12
N LEU A 322 19.97 -5.69 -8.93
CA LEU A 322 19.32 -6.06 -7.67
C LEU A 322 19.47 -7.55 -7.33
N TYR A 323 19.77 -8.43 -8.28
CA TYR A 323 19.93 -9.87 -8.04
C TYR A 323 21.35 -10.42 -8.24
N ASP A 324 22.27 -9.66 -8.85
CA ASP A 324 23.62 -10.14 -9.17
C ASP A 324 24.70 -9.83 -8.10
N GLY A 325 24.31 -9.20 -7.00
CA GLY A 325 25.21 -8.79 -5.91
C GLY A 325 25.94 -7.44 -6.13
N SER A 326 25.65 -6.72 -7.21
CA SER A 326 26.25 -5.40 -7.49
C SER A 326 25.89 -4.37 -6.41
N LYS A 327 26.87 -3.59 -5.94
CA LYS A 327 26.62 -2.51 -4.95
C LYS A 327 26.17 -1.20 -5.57
N SER A 328 26.37 -1.04 -6.87
CA SER A 328 25.93 0.11 -7.63
C SER A 328 25.74 -0.26 -9.09
N VAL A 329 24.96 0.55 -9.81
CA VAL A 329 24.69 0.34 -11.23
C VAL A 329 24.57 1.70 -11.91
N THR A 330 25.22 1.84 -13.07
CA THR A 330 25.07 3.02 -13.92
C THR A 330 24.04 2.72 -15.00
N THR A 331 23.05 3.59 -15.13
CA THR A 331 21.96 3.46 -16.10
C THR A 331 21.80 4.73 -16.92
N GLU A 332 21.26 4.59 -18.13
CA GLU A 332 20.80 5.68 -18.98
C GLU A 332 19.33 5.42 -19.31
N THR A 333 18.43 6.25 -18.79
CA THR A 333 16.99 6.09 -18.98
C THR A 333 16.46 7.16 -19.92
N GLU A 334 15.68 6.74 -20.93
CA GLU A 334 14.96 7.65 -21.83
C GLU A 334 13.78 8.30 -21.08
N VAL A 335 13.63 9.62 -21.24
CA VAL A 335 12.55 10.41 -20.64
C VAL A 335 11.84 11.22 -21.73
N THR A 336 10.52 11.23 -21.66
CA THR A 336 9.63 12.00 -22.52
C THR A 336 9.20 13.25 -21.79
N TYR A 337 9.55 14.42 -22.33
CA TYR A 337 9.12 15.70 -21.77
C TYR A 337 7.66 16.00 -22.15
N GLU A 338 7.01 16.90 -21.41
CA GLU A 338 5.60 17.29 -21.64
C GLU A 338 5.32 17.79 -23.08
N ASP A 339 6.34 18.32 -23.76
CA ASP A 339 6.25 18.76 -25.16
C ASP A 339 6.47 17.63 -26.19
N GLY A 340 6.58 16.38 -25.72
CA GLY A 340 6.78 15.17 -26.52
C GLY A 340 8.21 14.94 -26.98
N ARG A 341 9.17 15.81 -26.63
CA ARG A 341 10.58 15.55 -26.92
C ARG A 341 11.09 14.39 -26.06
N LYS A 342 12.04 13.63 -26.60
CA LYS A 342 12.75 12.58 -25.88
C LYS A 342 14.15 13.05 -25.51
N GLY A 343 14.58 12.74 -24.30
CA GLY A 343 15.96 12.90 -23.83
C GLY A 343 16.40 11.67 -23.05
N SER A 344 17.61 11.73 -22.46
CA SER A 344 18.08 10.69 -21.56
C SER A 344 18.64 11.28 -20.28
N ILE A 345 18.49 10.55 -19.17
CA ILE A 345 19.08 10.87 -17.87
C ILE A 345 20.07 9.75 -17.54
N LYS A 346 21.30 10.13 -17.17
CA LYS A 346 22.33 9.19 -16.70
C LYS A 346 22.52 9.32 -15.21
N ALA A 347 22.54 8.19 -14.53
CA ALA A 347 22.77 8.14 -13.10
C ALA A 347 23.56 6.89 -12.72
N THR A 348 24.34 7.00 -11.64
CA THR A 348 24.86 5.83 -10.92
C THR A 348 24.08 5.71 -9.64
N LEU A 349 23.38 4.60 -9.48
CA LEU A 349 22.51 4.33 -8.35
C LEU A 349 23.24 3.41 -7.38
N GLU A 350 23.13 3.73 -6.10
CA GLU A 350 23.57 2.85 -5.03
C GLU A 350 22.50 1.77 -4.79
N ILE A 351 22.93 0.53 -4.60
CA ILE A 351 22.05 -0.58 -4.23
C ILE A 351 22.28 -0.86 -2.74
N ARG A 352 21.22 -0.74 -1.96
CA ARG A 352 21.24 -0.93 -0.50
C ARG A 352 20.65 -2.28 -0.15
N GLU A 353 21.25 -2.91 0.86
CA GLU A 353 20.70 -4.08 1.53
C GLU A 353 19.82 -3.61 2.68
N ALA A 354 18.66 -4.23 2.86
CA ALA A 354 17.74 -3.94 3.96
C ALA A 354 17.67 -5.13 4.91
N ASN A 355 17.63 -4.86 6.21
CA ASN A 355 17.47 -5.91 7.20
C ASN A 355 16.10 -6.60 7.05
N VAL A 356 16.12 -7.93 7.04
CA VAL A 356 14.92 -8.77 7.10
C VAL A 356 14.71 -9.29 8.52
N ALA A 357 13.45 -9.32 8.95
CA ALA A 357 13.05 -9.84 10.23
C ALA A 357 12.93 -11.38 10.20
N PRO A 358 13.29 -12.07 11.30
CA PRO A 358 13.10 -13.51 11.40
C PRO A 358 11.62 -13.88 11.28
N VAL A 359 11.32 -14.83 10.40
CA VAL A 359 9.97 -15.36 10.20
C VAL A 359 9.82 -16.64 11.01
N ALA A 360 8.75 -16.76 11.80
CA ALA A 360 8.42 -18.03 12.42
C ALA A 360 8.15 -19.07 11.33
N PRO A 361 8.70 -20.29 11.40
CA PRO A 361 8.52 -21.28 10.34
C PRO A 361 7.02 -21.49 10.12
N ALA A 362 6.57 -21.31 8.86
CA ALA A 362 5.19 -21.55 8.49
C ALA A 362 4.81 -22.97 8.95
N SER A 363 3.75 -23.08 9.74
CA SER A 363 3.13 -24.36 10.01
C SER A 363 2.77 -24.95 8.65
N ARG A 364 3.47 -26.02 8.26
CA ARG A 364 3.10 -26.81 7.10
C ARG A 364 1.69 -27.33 7.39
N GLU A 365 0.65 -26.66 6.89
CA GLU A 365 -0.64 -27.30 6.77
C GLU A 365 -0.45 -28.48 5.83
N ALA A 366 -0.72 -29.65 6.38
CA ALA A 366 -0.64 -30.91 5.69
C ALA A 366 -1.60 -30.87 4.51
N ALA A 367 -1.05 -30.91 3.30
CA ALA A 367 -1.79 -31.43 2.16
C ALA A 367 -1.97 -32.93 2.42
N GLU A 368 -3.19 -33.32 2.81
CA GLU A 368 -3.70 -34.69 2.72
C GLU A 368 -5.01 -34.70 1.94
#